data_AF-A0A2E8SBE9-F1
#
_entry.id   AF-A0A2E8SBE9-F1
#
_cell.length_a   1.000
_cell.length_b   1.000
_cell.length_c   1.000
_cell.angle_alpha   90.00
_cell.angle_beta   90.00
_cell.angle_gamma   90.00
#
_symmetry.space_group_name_H-M   'P 1'
#
loop_
_entity.id
_entity.type
_entity.pdbx_description
1 polymer ?
#
loop_
_entity_poly.entity_id
_entity_poly.type
_entity_poly.pdbx_seq_one_letter_code
_entity_poly.pdbx_strand_id
1 'polypeptide(L)'
;MSLNGCDTLIATSGDTVSGNAIFAKNSDRPPTETQPLVKQDRKTHNPNTVNKLEFISLPETEVSYKHVGSRPYWCWGYEHGFNEHQVVIGNEALQSRLRPGKPTLTGMDLVRIGLERGSSAREALNAMTSVIESVGQGKFAHPDGYRTYDNGFIIADPKEAYVLETAGHEWAARKVQKSQGISNTYSISNNWDLISENALHLATQSAEYKGNEQLDFREFFKEDTKFSYSADQRELRSCALLDHHAGNIDIAKMISILSDHSGEGFKSKSKIEAVESGYGICMHSDSVEKGSNTAASLIAELCSDETRLPIYWTSMYSPCTGIFLPTFIEGVFNTSISLGGKKSSQDSAWWVFYYLNQSLKADDNEAIVQLREKFDVLQNEFFSTAYDLAEESYTLIKKNRNKDVKQKLTCYMDTNFRRVIDIAMSFIKTDIYSQNSVNSKFSLG
;
A
#
# COMPACT_ATOMS: atom_id res chain seq x y z
N MET A 1 -7.29 -11.91 -18.61
CA MET A 1 -6.62 -10.65 -18.24
C MET A 1 -6.13 -10.82 -16.82
N SER A 2 -4.86 -11.10 -16.57
CA SER A 2 -3.62 -10.39 -16.98
C SER A 2 -3.25 -9.34 -15.92
N LEU A 3 -2.08 -9.57 -15.33
CA LEU A 3 -1.36 -8.81 -14.32
C LEU A 3 -2.04 -8.75 -12.93
N ASN A 4 -1.62 -9.67 -12.06
CA ASN A 4 -1.86 -9.58 -10.62
C ASN A 4 -0.54 -9.18 -9.98
N GLY A 5 -0.44 -7.95 -9.53
CA GLY A 5 0.49 -7.68 -8.47
C GLY A 5 0.40 -6.27 -7.98
N CYS A 6 0.58 -6.06 -6.68
CA CYS A 6 0.80 -4.76 -6.10
C CYS A 6 2.33 -4.48 -6.16
N ASP A 7 2.78 -3.28 -5.82
CA ASP A 7 4.21 -3.02 -5.62
C ASP A 7 4.38 -2.18 -4.37
N THR A 8 5.38 -2.53 -3.55
CA THR A 8 5.75 -1.77 -2.36
C THR A 8 7.23 -1.44 -2.43
N LEU A 9 7.58 -0.18 -2.18
CA LEU A 9 8.92 0.37 -2.34
C LEU A 9 9.34 1.06 -1.05
N ILE A 10 10.65 1.05 -0.80
CA ILE A 10 11.28 1.84 0.25
C ILE A 10 12.54 2.50 -0.31
N ALA A 11 12.60 3.82 -0.22
CA ALA A 11 13.82 4.59 -0.41
C ALA A 11 14.45 4.88 0.94
N THR A 12 15.71 4.49 1.12
CA THR A 12 16.45 4.74 2.36
C THR A 12 16.90 6.19 2.45
N SER A 13 17.18 6.68 3.66
CA SER A 13 17.66 8.05 3.90
C SER A 13 18.89 8.45 3.08
N GLY A 14 19.76 7.50 2.73
CA GLY A 14 20.93 7.77 1.89
C GLY A 14 20.60 8.07 0.42
N ASP A 15 19.42 7.65 -0.04
CA ASP A 15 19.00 7.79 -1.43
C ASP A 15 17.97 8.91 -1.65
N THR A 16 17.50 9.55 -0.57
CA THR A 16 16.48 10.59 -0.64
C THR A 16 17.07 11.99 -0.47
N VAL A 17 16.44 12.99 -1.09
CA VAL A 17 16.89 14.39 -1.05
C VAL A 17 16.81 14.96 0.37
N SER A 18 15.77 14.59 1.12
CA SER A 18 15.53 15.07 2.47
C SER A 18 16.35 14.36 3.55
N GLY A 19 17.02 13.25 3.21
CA GLY A 19 17.65 12.38 4.20
C GLY A 19 16.67 11.58 5.05
N ASN A 20 15.37 11.61 4.73
CA ASN A 20 14.34 10.82 5.40
C ASN A 20 13.95 9.60 4.57
N ALA A 21 13.56 8.49 5.21
CA ALA A 21 13.06 7.33 4.48
C ALA A 21 11.71 7.65 3.80
N ILE A 22 11.55 7.22 2.55
CA ILE A 22 10.30 7.36 1.79
C ILE A 22 9.76 5.97 1.46
N PHE A 23 8.66 5.60 2.10
CA PHE A 23 7.89 4.40 1.77
C PHE A 23 6.88 4.70 0.66
N ALA A 24 6.62 3.74 -0.23
CA ALA A 24 5.59 3.88 -1.25
C ALA A 24 4.88 2.55 -1.55
N LYS A 25 3.60 2.61 -1.91
CA LYS A 25 2.83 1.44 -2.35
C LYS A 25 1.77 1.80 -3.37
N ASN A 26 1.67 0.98 -4.42
CA ASN A 26 0.43 0.79 -5.19
C ASN A 26 -0.26 -0.48 -4.67
N SER A 27 -1.58 -0.42 -4.45
CA SER A 27 -2.42 -1.61 -4.22
C SER A 27 -3.25 -1.87 -5.47
N ASP A 28 -2.97 -2.98 -6.13
CA ASP A 28 -3.56 -3.39 -7.40
C ASP A 28 -4.64 -4.45 -7.14
N ARG A 29 -5.89 -4.10 -7.45
CA ARG A 29 -7.08 -4.87 -7.08
C ARG A 29 -8.04 -5.01 -8.26
N PRO A 30 -9.09 -5.86 -8.16
CA PRO A 30 -10.17 -5.83 -9.13
C PRO A 30 -10.69 -4.39 -9.32
N PRO A 31 -11.03 -3.97 -10.56
CA PRO A 31 -11.26 -2.55 -10.88
C PRO A 31 -12.36 -1.86 -10.09
N THR A 32 -13.24 -2.63 -9.48
CA THR A 32 -14.41 -2.15 -8.73
C THR A 32 -14.33 -2.48 -7.24
N GLU A 33 -13.19 -2.98 -6.78
CA GLU A 33 -12.97 -3.26 -5.37
C GLU A 33 -12.50 -2.00 -4.66
N THR A 34 -13.46 -1.25 -4.13
CA THR A 34 -13.17 0.02 -3.48
C THR A 34 -12.26 -0.13 -2.28
N GLN A 35 -11.39 0.87 -2.09
CA GLN A 35 -10.50 0.97 -0.95
C GLN A 35 -10.65 2.32 -0.23
N PRO A 36 -11.69 2.50 0.60
CA PRO A 36 -11.80 3.67 1.46
C PRO A 36 -10.62 3.78 2.42
N LEU A 37 -10.20 5.02 2.71
CA LEU A 37 -9.20 5.30 3.75
C LEU A 37 -9.91 5.38 5.10
N VAL A 38 -9.55 4.50 6.02
CA VAL A 38 -10.18 4.37 7.33
C VAL A 38 -9.21 4.83 8.40
N LYS A 39 -9.67 5.76 9.24
CA LYS A 39 -8.95 6.19 10.45
C LYS A 39 -9.57 5.57 11.69
N GLN A 40 -8.73 5.05 12.58
CA GLN A 40 -9.11 4.56 13.90
C GLN A 40 -8.33 5.32 14.98
N ASP A 41 -9.02 5.75 16.03
CA ASP A 41 -8.39 6.40 17.18
C ASP A 41 -7.73 5.38 18.11
N ARG A 42 -6.72 5.85 18.86
CA ARG A 42 -6.04 5.07 19.90
C ARG A 42 -7.06 4.56 20.91
N LYS A 43 -6.98 3.28 21.26
CA LYS A 43 -7.94 2.64 22.16
C LYS A 43 -7.24 1.76 23.18
N THR A 44 -7.75 1.78 24.41
CA THR A 44 -7.37 0.85 25.48
C THR A 44 -8.50 -0.16 25.64
N HIS A 45 -8.15 -1.44 25.68
CA HIS A 45 -9.09 -2.55 25.76
C HIS A 45 -9.05 -3.21 27.14
N ASN A 46 -10.17 -3.81 27.53
CA ASN A 46 -10.22 -4.57 28.78
C ASN A 46 -9.38 -5.86 28.66
N PRO A 47 -8.80 -6.37 29.75
CA PRO A 47 -8.11 -7.65 29.75
C PRO A 47 -8.99 -8.78 29.18
N ASN A 48 -8.37 -9.71 28.46
CA ASN A 48 -9.03 -10.86 27.81
C ASN A 48 -10.06 -10.49 26.73
N THR A 49 -10.04 -9.24 26.23
CA THR A 49 -10.84 -8.87 25.05
C THR A 49 -10.39 -9.72 23.85
N VAL A 50 -11.36 -10.18 23.06
CA VAL A 50 -11.13 -10.93 21.82
C VAL A 50 -11.53 -10.04 20.65
N ASN A 51 -10.62 -9.86 19.71
CA ASN A 51 -10.87 -9.18 18.47
C ASN A 51 -11.42 -10.16 17.43
N LYS A 52 -12.54 -9.80 16.79
CA LYS A 52 -13.11 -10.56 15.68
C LYS A 52 -12.65 -9.91 14.38
N LEU A 53 -11.76 -10.60 13.69
CA LEU A 53 -11.29 -10.23 12.36
C LEU A 53 -12.33 -10.70 11.33
N GLU A 54 -11.99 -10.69 10.05
CA GLU A 54 -12.91 -11.11 8.99
C GLU A 54 -13.26 -12.60 9.07
N PHE A 55 -12.26 -13.47 9.29
CA PHE A 55 -12.44 -14.94 9.25
C PHE A 55 -12.09 -15.67 10.54
N ILE A 56 -11.31 -15.03 11.41
CA ILE A 56 -10.82 -15.64 12.65
C ILE A 56 -10.95 -14.67 13.82
N SER A 57 -10.61 -15.13 15.02
CA SER A 57 -10.58 -14.30 16.21
C SER A 57 -9.23 -14.44 16.91
N LEU A 58 -8.74 -13.34 17.49
CA LEU A 58 -7.47 -13.28 18.19
C LEU A 58 -7.63 -12.57 19.53
N PRO A 59 -6.78 -12.86 20.53
CA PRO A 59 -6.63 -11.99 21.70
C PRO A 59 -6.32 -10.57 21.27
N GLU A 60 -7.01 -9.61 21.87
CA GLU A 60 -6.77 -8.20 21.63
C GLU A 60 -5.53 -7.71 22.39
N THR A 61 -4.86 -6.70 21.85
CA THR A 61 -3.79 -5.97 22.56
C THR A 61 -4.39 -5.08 23.66
N GLU A 62 -3.64 -4.80 24.74
CA GLU A 62 -4.09 -3.86 25.77
C GLU A 62 -4.33 -2.46 25.17
N VAL A 63 -3.43 -2.03 24.29
CA VAL A 63 -3.51 -0.75 23.59
C VAL A 63 -3.38 -0.98 22.10
N SER A 64 -4.34 -0.47 21.33
CA SER A 64 -4.24 -0.33 19.88
C SER A 64 -3.94 1.12 19.53
N TYR A 65 -2.85 1.36 18.81
CA TYR A 65 -2.43 2.69 18.39
C TYR A 65 -3.40 3.32 17.39
N LYS A 66 -3.46 4.66 17.38
CA LYS A 66 -4.19 5.39 16.33
C LYS A 66 -3.52 5.09 14.98
N HIS A 67 -4.34 4.74 13.99
CA HIS A 67 -3.84 4.35 12.68
C HIS A 67 -4.81 4.72 11.56
N VAL A 68 -4.27 4.73 10.34
CA VAL A 68 -4.98 4.99 9.10
C VAL A 68 -4.61 3.89 8.12
N GLY A 69 -5.59 3.32 7.40
CA GLY A 69 -5.31 2.29 6.42
C GLY A 69 -6.27 2.29 5.24
N SER A 70 -5.77 1.85 4.08
CA SER A 70 -6.54 1.63 2.86
C SER A 70 -7.19 0.25 2.93
N ARG A 71 -8.52 0.23 3.05
CA ARG A 71 -9.27 -0.98 3.37
C ARG A 71 -10.10 -1.47 2.18
N PRO A 72 -9.79 -2.62 1.56
CA PRO A 72 -10.72 -3.26 0.62
C PRO A 72 -12.09 -3.43 1.29
N TYR A 73 -13.18 -3.10 0.60
CA TYR A 73 -14.50 -2.94 1.24
C TYR A 73 -15.02 -4.14 2.04
N TRP A 74 -14.53 -5.34 1.75
CA TRP A 74 -14.92 -6.59 2.39
C TRP A 74 -13.97 -7.01 3.52
N CYS A 75 -12.82 -6.34 3.70
CA CYS A 75 -11.79 -6.72 4.65
C CYS A 75 -11.97 -6.03 6.02
N TRP A 76 -11.55 -6.73 7.08
CA TRP A 76 -11.25 -6.11 8.38
C TRP A 76 -9.95 -5.29 8.36
N GLY A 77 -8.91 -5.81 7.71
CA GLY A 77 -7.57 -5.23 7.64
C GLY A 77 -7.31 -4.31 6.43
N TYR A 78 -6.03 -4.03 6.13
CA TYR A 78 -5.61 -3.01 5.14
C TYR A 78 -4.59 -3.52 4.11
N GLU A 79 -4.59 -2.95 2.91
CA GLU A 79 -3.52 -3.17 1.91
C GLU A 79 -2.24 -2.36 2.23
N HIS A 80 -2.42 -1.19 2.82
CA HIS A 80 -1.38 -0.40 3.44
C HIS A 80 -1.95 0.53 4.49
N GLY A 81 -1.08 1.05 5.35
CA GLY A 81 -1.44 2.11 6.27
C GLY A 81 -0.26 2.61 7.06
N PHE A 82 -0.55 3.53 7.96
CA PHE A 82 0.41 4.14 8.87
C PHE A 82 -0.22 4.43 10.24
N ASN A 83 0.59 4.57 11.28
CA ASN A 83 0.12 4.85 12.64
C ASN A 83 0.71 6.14 13.24
N GLU A 84 0.27 6.47 14.46
CA GLU A 84 0.73 7.66 15.20
C GLU A 84 2.21 7.65 15.59
N HIS A 85 2.89 6.52 15.38
CA HIS A 85 4.32 6.34 15.61
C HIS A 85 5.15 6.35 14.33
N GLN A 86 4.56 6.75 13.19
CA GLN A 86 5.22 6.73 11.87
C GLN A 86 5.58 5.33 11.38
N VAL A 87 5.03 4.28 11.98
CA VAL A 87 5.12 2.94 11.39
C VAL A 87 4.22 2.92 10.17
N VAL A 88 4.76 2.52 9.03
CA VAL A 88 4.07 2.36 7.75
C VAL A 88 4.28 0.94 7.24
N ILE A 89 3.21 0.32 6.73
CA ILE A 89 3.22 -1.07 6.28
C ILE A 89 2.43 -1.18 4.98
N GLY A 90 2.90 -2.01 4.06
CA GLY A 90 2.16 -2.43 2.87
C GLY A 90 2.46 -3.86 2.47
N ASN A 91 1.48 -4.56 1.91
CA ASN A 91 1.57 -5.99 1.61
C ASN A 91 1.56 -6.34 0.11
N GLU A 92 2.13 -7.50 -0.21
CA GLU A 92 2.14 -8.12 -1.53
C GLU A 92 1.63 -9.55 -1.40
N ALA A 93 0.84 -10.06 -2.35
CA ALA A 93 0.42 -11.46 -2.33
C ALA A 93 1.54 -12.37 -2.83
N LEU A 94 1.87 -13.42 -2.08
CA LEU A 94 2.89 -14.41 -2.36
C LEU A 94 2.29 -15.80 -2.45
N GLN A 95 2.85 -16.63 -3.33
CA GLN A 95 2.40 -18.02 -3.50
C GLN A 95 3.39 -18.97 -2.87
N SER A 96 3.10 -19.42 -1.64
CA SER A 96 3.87 -20.50 -1.02
C SER A 96 3.43 -21.87 -1.54
N ARG A 97 4.14 -22.94 -1.19
CA ARG A 97 3.72 -24.35 -1.34
C ARG A 97 2.81 -24.83 -0.21
N LEU A 98 2.74 -24.09 0.90
CA LEU A 98 1.98 -24.49 2.08
C LEU A 98 0.50 -24.14 1.92
N ARG A 99 -0.38 -25.08 2.26
CA ARG A 99 -1.83 -24.97 2.06
C ARG A 99 -2.56 -25.19 3.37
N PRO A 100 -2.96 -24.12 4.09
CA PRO A 100 -3.70 -24.28 5.32
C PRO A 100 -4.99 -25.10 5.14
N GLY A 101 -5.30 -25.97 6.11
CA GLY A 101 -6.52 -26.78 6.08
C GLY A 101 -7.79 -25.98 6.38
N LYS A 102 -7.67 -24.90 7.17
CA LYS A 102 -8.76 -24.06 7.69
C LYS A 102 -8.52 -22.57 7.36
N PRO A 103 -9.54 -21.70 7.48
CA PRO A 103 -9.32 -20.25 7.38
C PRO A 103 -8.28 -19.75 8.38
N THR A 104 -7.47 -18.79 7.95
CA THR A 104 -6.31 -18.22 8.66
C THR A 104 -6.28 -16.70 8.43
N LEU A 105 -5.22 -16.02 8.88
CA LEU A 105 -5.05 -14.60 8.62
C LEU A 105 -4.98 -14.29 7.12
N THR A 106 -5.49 -13.12 6.74
CA THR A 106 -5.15 -12.47 5.47
C THR A 106 -3.93 -11.57 5.66
N GLY A 107 -3.21 -11.25 4.58
CA GLY A 107 -2.17 -10.22 4.64
C GLY A 107 -2.70 -8.88 5.11
N MET A 108 -3.94 -8.56 4.76
CA MET A 108 -4.57 -7.32 5.15
C MET A 108 -4.77 -7.25 6.67
N ASP A 109 -5.14 -8.37 7.30
CA ASP A 109 -5.24 -8.47 8.76
C ASP A 109 -3.87 -8.17 9.41
N LEU A 110 -2.78 -8.72 8.85
CA LEU A 110 -1.43 -8.52 9.35
C LEU A 110 -0.96 -7.07 9.26
N VAL A 111 -1.27 -6.37 8.16
CA VAL A 111 -0.99 -4.92 8.05
C VAL A 111 -1.64 -4.17 9.20
N ARG A 112 -2.93 -4.43 9.46
CA ARG A 112 -3.65 -3.75 10.54
C ARG A 112 -3.11 -4.14 11.93
N ILE A 113 -2.83 -5.41 12.18
CA ILE A 113 -2.25 -5.88 13.44
C ILE A 113 -0.90 -5.20 13.70
N GLY A 114 -0.03 -5.10 12.69
CA GLY A 114 1.27 -4.41 12.81
C GLY A 114 1.10 -2.95 13.18
N LEU A 115 0.16 -2.24 12.54
CA LEU A 115 -0.13 -0.82 12.82
C LEU A 115 -0.78 -0.61 14.19
N GLU A 116 -1.65 -1.52 14.64
CA GLU A 116 -2.31 -1.46 15.94
C GLU A 116 -1.33 -1.71 17.09
N ARG A 117 -0.31 -2.55 16.89
CA ARG A 117 0.51 -3.11 17.98
C ARG A 117 1.96 -2.66 17.99
N GLY A 118 2.49 -2.10 16.91
CA GLY A 118 3.89 -1.64 16.82
C GLY A 118 4.06 -0.14 16.99
N SER A 119 4.96 0.29 17.89
CA SER A 119 5.42 1.69 17.97
C SER A 119 6.73 1.94 17.21
N SER A 120 7.29 0.87 16.63
CA SER A 120 8.43 0.87 15.70
C SER A 120 8.23 -0.21 14.63
N ALA A 121 8.99 -0.15 13.55
CA ALA A 121 9.00 -1.18 12.51
C ALA A 121 9.36 -2.55 13.09
N ARG A 122 10.30 -2.60 14.04
CA ARG A 122 10.68 -3.85 14.73
C ARG A 122 9.58 -4.41 15.61
N GLU A 123 8.88 -3.56 16.36
CA GLU A 123 7.74 -4.01 17.17
C GLU A 123 6.56 -4.47 16.30
N ALA A 124 6.29 -3.77 15.19
CA ALA A 124 5.27 -4.19 14.23
C ALA A 124 5.62 -5.55 13.60
N LEU A 125 6.88 -5.75 13.19
CA LEU A 125 7.38 -7.03 12.70
C LEU A 125 7.14 -8.14 13.73
N ASN A 126 7.55 -7.94 14.98
CA ASN A 126 7.36 -8.93 16.05
C ASN A 126 5.88 -9.25 16.30
N ALA A 127 5.02 -8.23 16.29
CA ALA A 127 3.58 -8.40 16.48
C ALA A 127 2.95 -9.23 15.34
N MET A 128 3.37 -9.00 14.10
CA MET A 128 2.93 -9.74 12.92
C MET A 128 3.43 -11.19 12.96
N THR A 129 4.73 -11.41 13.21
CA THR A 129 5.31 -12.76 13.21
C THR A 129 4.75 -13.64 14.33
N SER A 130 4.53 -13.08 15.52
CA SER A 130 3.93 -13.81 16.64
C SER A 130 2.51 -14.33 16.32
N VAL A 131 1.69 -13.55 15.60
CA VAL A 131 0.35 -14.03 15.20
C VAL A 131 0.41 -15.01 14.02
N ILE A 132 1.36 -14.85 13.10
CA ILE A 132 1.61 -15.81 12.01
C ILE A 132 1.95 -17.17 12.58
N GLU A 133 2.89 -17.25 13.54
CA GLU A 133 3.27 -18.51 14.17
C GLU A 133 2.08 -19.18 14.87
N SER A 134 1.25 -18.39 15.55
CA SER A 134 0.12 -18.90 16.33
C SER A 134 -1.04 -19.44 15.48
N VAL A 135 -1.44 -18.76 14.41
CA VAL A 135 -2.68 -19.08 13.67
C VAL A 135 -2.48 -19.27 12.17
N GLY A 136 -1.30 -18.98 11.64
CA GLY A 136 -0.96 -19.06 10.24
C GLY A 136 -1.62 -17.98 9.39
N GLN A 137 -1.28 -17.99 8.11
CA GLN A 137 -1.83 -17.14 7.07
C GLN A 137 -2.16 -17.98 5.82
N GLY A 138 -3.00 -17.40 4.98
CA GLY A 138 -2.97 -17.70 3.56
C GLY A 138 -4.15 -18.51 3.04
N LYS A 139 -5.21 -18.67 3.83
CA LYS A 139 -6.50 -19.23 3.38
C LYS A 139 -7.67 -18.43 3.92
N PHE A 140 -8.48 -17.90 3.01
CA PHE A 140 -9.64 -17.06 3.34
C PHE A 140 -10.66 -17.03 2.20
N ALA A 141 -11.88 -16.59 2.51
CA ALA A 141 -12.93 -16.40 1.51
C ALA A 141 -12.80 -15.01 0.87
N HIS A 142 -12.82 -14.91 -0.46
CA HIS A 142 -12.97 -13.64 -1.18
C HIS A 142 -14.42 -13.52 -1.69
N PRO A 143 -14.95 -12.31 -1.90
CA PRO A 143 -16.24 -12.13 -2.59
C PRO A 143 -16.38 -12.85 -3.95
N ASP A 144 -15.25 -13.21 -4.59
CA ASP A 144 -15.19 -13.87 -5.90
C ASP A 144 -14.80 -15.36 -5.80
N GLY A 145 -14.82 -15.94 -4.59
CA GLY A 145 -14.44 -17.33 -4.31
C GLY A 145 -13.28 -17.45 -3.32
N TYR A 146 -13.00 -18.66 -2.82
CA TYR A 146 -11.88 -18.86 -1.91
C TYR A 146 -10.54 -18.50 -2.59
N ARG A 147 -9.69 -17.78 -1.85
CA ARG A 147 -8.31 -17.49 -2.27
C ARG A 147 -7.33 -18.15 -1.31
N THR A 148 -6.18 -18.52 -1.86
CA THR A 148 -5.08 -19.09 -1.09
C THR A 148 -3.80 -18.45 -1.59
N TYR A 149 -3.27 -17.53 -0.79
CA TYR A 149 -1.98 -16.87 -0.98
C TYR A 149 -1.51 -16.34 0.37
N ASP A 150 -0.20 -16.38 0.60
CA ASP A 150 0.48 -15.73 1.72
C ASP A 150 0.87 -14.30 1.34
N ASN A 151 1.61 -13.59 2.19
CA ASN A 151 1.99 -12.22 1.89
C ASN A 151 3.45 -11.88 2.20
N GLY A 152 3.99 -10.99 1.37
CA GLY A 152 5.21 -10.23 1.61
C GLY A 152 4.85 -8.85 2.11
N PHE A 153 5.75 -8.19 2.84
CA PHE A 153 5.51 -6.88 3.42
C PHE A 153 6.79 -6.06 3.42
N ILE A 154 6.65 -4.75 3.21
CA ILE A 154 7.62 -3.78 3.75
C ILE A 154 6.99 -3.15 4.99
N ILE A 155 7.76 -3.14 6.08
CA ILE A 155 7.43 -2.52 7.36
C ILE A 155 8.51 -1.48 7.64
N ALA A 156 8.15 -0.21 7.76
CA ALA A 156 9.12 0.87 7.94
C ALA A 156 8.70 1.84 9.04
N ASP A 157 9.69 2.48 9.65
CA ASP A 157 9.56 3.64 10.52
C ASP A 157 10.69 4.63 10.18
N PRO A 158 10.81 5.79 10.86
CA PRO A 158 11.84 6.77 10.51
C PRO A 158 13.30 6.28 10.67
N LYS A 159 13.54 5.17 11.38
CA LYS A 159 14.88 4.67 11.72
C LYS A 159 15.27 3.43 10.93
N GLU A 160 14.31 2.57 10.62
CA GLU A 160 14.58 1.29 9.99
C GLU A 160 13.39 0.77 9.17
N ALA A 161 13.69 -0.17 8.27
CA ALA A 161 12.70 -0.90 7.52
C ALA A 161 13.06 -2.38 7.41
N TYR A 162 12.06 -3.22 7.23
CA TYR A 162 12.17 -4.67 7.09
C TYR A 162 11.33 -5.14 5.91
N VAL A 163 11.85 -6.13 5.18
CA VAL A 163 11.02 -7.04 4.38
C VAL A 163 10.66 -8.24 5.25
N LEU A 164 9.38 -8.61 5.22
CA LEU A 164 8.85 -9.83 5.83
C LEU A 164 8.18 -10.65 4.73
N GLU A 165 8.51 -11.92 4.61
CA GLU A 165 7.85 -12.86 3.69
C GLU A 165 7.36 -14.08 4.47
N THR A 166 6.23 -14.63 4.06
CA THR A 166 5.48 -15.60 4.86
C THR A 166 5.05 -16.79 4.04
N ALA A 167 4.91 -17.94 4.69
CA ALA A 167 4.42 -19.18 4.12
C ALA A 167 3.65 -19.97 5.18
N GLY A 168 2.31 -19.88 5.21
CA GLY A 168 1.51 -20.54 6.23
C GLY A 168 1.81 -20.02 7.64
N HIS A 169 2.44 -20.84 8.47
CA HIS A 169 2.91 -20.47 9.82
C HIS A 169 4.37 -19.97 9.83
N GLU A 170 5.05 -20.07 8.70
CA GLU A 170 6.46 -19.76 8.58
C GLU A 170 6.69 -18.36 8.05
N TRP A 171 7.86 -17.81 8.37
CA TRP A 171 8.25 -16.50 7.90
C TRP A 171 9.76 -16.33 7.91
N ALA A 172 10.23 -15.43 7.05
CA ALA A 172 11.59 -14.90 7.07
C ALA A 172 11.53 -13.38 6.98
N ALA A 173 12.47 -12.71 7.66
CA ALA A 173 12.57 -11.26 7.63
C ALA A 173 14.01 -10.80 7.43
N ARG A 174 14.16 -9.67 6.72
CA ARG A 174 15.44 -9.06 6.41
C ARG A 174 15.34 -7.55 6.61
N LYS A 175 16.30 -6.96 7.31
CA LYS A 175 16.45 -5.52 7.47
C LYS A 175 16.87 -4.91 6.14
N VAL A 176 16.20 -3.83 5.76
CA VAL A 176 16.49 -3.07 4.54
C VAL A 176 17.76 -2.24 4.76
N GLN A 177 18.76 -2.48 3.91
CA GLN A 177 20.05 -1.77 3.95
C GLN A 177 20.21 -0.76 2.79
N LYS A 178 19.43 -0.95 1.71
CA LYS A 178 19.44 -0.14 0.50
C LYS A 178 18.01 0.02 0.01
N SER A 179 17.76 1.04 -0.79
CA SER A 179 16.46 1.22 -1.42
C SER A 179 16.10 0.00 -2.26
N GLN A 180 14.84 -0.44 -2.19
CA GLN A 180 14.37 -1.62 -2.91
C GLN A 180 12.85 -1.60 -3.06
N GLY A 181 12.37 -2.28 -4.10
CA GLY A 181 10.98 -2.66 -4.27
C GLY A 181 10.77 -4.13 -3.94
N ILE A 182 9.55 -4.49 -3.56
CA ILE A 182 9.02 -5.85 -3.57
C ILE A 182 7.75 -5.88 -4.41
N SER A 183 7.48 -7.02 -5.04
CA SER A 183 6.26 -7.29 -5.80
C SER A 183 5.70 -8.65 -5.38
N ASN A 184 4.78 -9.23 -6.16
CA ASN A 184 4.12 -10.50 -5.86
C ASN A 184 4.99 -11.75 -6.12
N THR A 185 6.24 -11.69 -5.67
CA THR A 185 7.24 -12.74 -5.76
C THR A 185 8.10 -12.70 -4.50
N TYR A 186 8.67 -13.83 -4.11
CA TYR A 186 9.56 -13.88 -2.96
C TYR A 186 10.89 -13.22 -3.30
N SER A 187 11.39 -12.35 -2.45
CA SER A 187 12.64 -11.59 -2.57
C SER A 187 13.70 -12.06 -1.55
N ILE A 188 13.29 -12.79 -0.50
CA ILE A 188 14.20 -13.32 0.53
C ILE A 188 14.64 -14.74 0.16
N SER A 189 15.92 -14.89 -0.15
CA SER A 189 16.57 -16.19 -0.42
C SER A 189 17.26 -16.66 0.88
N ASN A 190 18.57 -16.86 0.88
CA ASN A 190 19.38 -17.24 2.04
C ASN A 190 19.94 -16.05 2.83
N ASN A 191 19.47 -14.83 2.54
CA ASN A 191 19.97 -13.57 3.10
C ASN A 191 19.06 -12.98 4.20
N TRP A 192 18.22 -13.80 4.83
CA TRP A 192 17.38 -13.38 5.95
C TRP A 192 18.23 -13.07 7.20
N ASP A 193 17.75 -12.10 7.99
CA ASP A 193 18.32 -11.79 9.31
C ASP A 193 17.58 -12.55 10.43
N LEU A 194 16.30 -12.87 10.19
CA LEU A 194 15.43 -13.60 11.09
C LEU A 194 14.59 -14.62 10.31
N ILE A 195 14.27 -15.73 10.97
CA ILE A 195 13.41 -16.78 10.41
C ILE A 195 12.65 -17.48 11.52
N SER A 196 11.45 -18.00 11.24
CA SER A 196 10.75 -18.90 12.16
C SER A 196 11.57 -20.16 12.41
N GLU A 197 11.68 -20.60 13.67
CA GLU A 197 12.43 -21.82 14.02
C GLU A 197 11.86 -23.06 13.31
N ASN A 198 10.53 -23.10 13.13
CA ASN A 198 9.87 -24.22 12.47
C ASN A 198 10.16 -24.29 10.96
N ALA A 199 10.49 -23.19 10.28
CA ALA A 199 10.91 -23.22 8.89
C ALA A 199 12.19 -24.04 8.70
N LEU A 200 13.16 -23.87 9.60
CA LEU A 200 14.39 -24.66 9.60
C LEU A 200 14.10 -26.14 9.87
N HIS A 201 13.19 -26.43 10.80
CA HIS A 201 12.77 -27.80 11.08
C HIS A 201 12.15 -28.48 9.85
N LEU A 202 11.21 -27.81 9.17
CA LEU A 202 10.59 -28.30 7.94
C LEU A 202 11.63 -28.56 6.85
N ALA A 203 12.62 -27.67 6.70
CA ALA A 203 13.72 -27.86 5.75
C ALA A 203 14.53 -29.12 6.08
N THR A 204 14.96 -29.31 7.33
CA THR A 204 15.76 -30.48 7.73
C THR A 204 15.06 -31.83 7.55
N GLN A 205 13.73 -31.84 7.52
CA GLN A 205 12.94 -33.06 7.26
C GLN A 205 12.69 -33.31 5.77
N SER A 206 12.97 -32.33 4.90
CA SER A 206 12.77 -32.46 3.47
C SER A 206 13.94 -33.19 2.81
N ALA A 207 13.63 -34.08 1.86
CA ALA A 207 14.64 -34.71 1.01
C ALA A 207 15.32 -33.72 0.05
N GLU A 208 14.72 -32.55 -0.17
CA GLU A 208 15.24 -31.50 -1.06
C GLU A 208 16.38 -30.70 -0.42
N TYR A 209 16.42 -30.60 0.91
CA TYR A 209 17.40 -29.78 1.62
C TYR A 209 18.65 -30.60 2.00
N LYS A 210 19.82 -30.16 1.51
CA LYS A 210 21.09 -30.86 1.72
C LYS A 210 21.83 -30.49 3.00
N GLY A 211 21.27 -29.63 3.87
CA GLY A 211 21.78 -29.37 5.23
C GLY A 211 23.04 -28.52 5.36
N ASN A 212 23.73 -28.21 4.26
CA ASN A 212 25.09 -27.65 4.30
C ASN A 212 25.16 -26.13 4.13
N GLU A 213 24.02 -25.50 3.83
CA GLU A 213 23.92 -24.08 3.47
C GLU A 213 22.74 -23.42 4.21
N GLN A 214 22.82 -22.12 4.46
CA GLN A 214 21.70 -21.36 5.02
C GLN A 214 20.47 -21.55 4.13
N LEU A 215 19.31 -21.82 4.75
CA LEU A 215 18.06 -22.10 4.03
C LEU A 215 17.73 -20.97 3.05
N ASP A 216 17.59 -21.31 1.77
CA ASP A 216 16.98 -20.43 0.78
C ASP A 216 15.45 -20.44 0.96
N PHE A 217 14.92 -19.38 1.58
CA PHE A 217 13.50 -19.29 1.92
C PHE A 217 12.61 -19.24 0.66
N ARG A 218 13.02 -18.44 -0.35
CA ARG A 218 12.37 -18.36 -1.66
C ARG A 218 12.32 -19.72 -2.33
N GLU A 219 13.45 -20.39 -2.50
CA GLU A 219 13.50 -21.68 -3.21
C GLU A 219 12.65 -22.75 -2.51
N PHE A 220 12.72 -22.81 -1.18
CA PHE A 220 12.05 -23.84 -0.41
C PHE A 220 10.53 -23.65 -0.35
N PHE A 221 10.05 -22.42 -0.10
CA PHE A 221 8.62 -22.17 0.12
C PHE A 221 7.88 -21.69 -1.11
N LYS A 222 8.51 -21.08 -2.12
CA LYS A 222 7.80 -20.54 -3.29
C LYS A 222 7.16 -21.65 -4.12
N GLU A 223 5.92 -21.40 -4.54
CA GLU A 223 5.27 -22.10 -5.65
C GLU A 223 5.29 -21.20 -6.88
N ASP A 224 5.94 -21.64 -7.95
CA ASP A 224 5.94 -20.92 -9.21
C ASP A 224 4.55 -21.00 -9.86
N THR A 225 4.02 -19.84 -10.21
CA THR A 225 2.74 -19.72 -10.91
C THR A 225 2.93 -19.00 -12.24
N LYS A 226 1.90 -19.02 -13.08
CA LYS A 226 1.90 -18.27 -14.35
C LYS A 226 2.08 -16.75 -14.17
N PHE A 227 1.95 -16.23 -12.94
CA PHE A 227 2.09 -14.81 -12.60
C PHE A 227 3.47 -14.44 -12.06
N SER A 228 4.28 -15.43 -11.69
CA SER A 228 5.59 -15.19 -11.09
C SER A 228 6.50 -14.38 -12.00
N TYR A 229 6.45 -14.63 -13.32
CA TYR A 229 7.24 -13.85 -14.29
C TYR A 229 6.90 -12.35 -14.28
N SER A 230 5.62 -11.97 -14.34
CA SER A 230 5.24 -10.56 -14.33
C SER A 230 5.59 -9.86 -13.02
N ALA A 231 5.48 -10.58 -11.90
CA ALA A 231 5.87 -10.05 -10.60
C ALA A 231 7.40 -9.85 -10.51
N ASP A 232 8.19 -10.81 -10.98
CA ASP A 232 9.65 -10.69 -11.07
C ASP A 232 10.05 -9.49 -11.96
N GLN A 233 9.37 -9.26 -13.10
CA GLN A 233 9.63 -8.09 -13.96
C GLN A 233 9.30 -6.75 -13.29
N ARG A 234 8.20 -6.67 -12.52
CA ARG A 234 7.81 -5.44 -11.81
C ARG A 234 8.70 -5.15 -10.60
N GLU A 235 9.13 -6.18 -9.88
CA GLU A 235 10.16 -6.07 -8.85
C GLU A 235 11.47 -5.52 -9.45
N LEU A 236 11.94 -6.10 -10.55
CA LEU A 236 13.12 -5.60 -11.27
C LEU A 236 12.93 -4.15 -11.74
N ARG A 237 11.76 -3.80 -12.28
CA ARG A 237 11.43 -2.45 -12.76
C ARG A 237 11.46 -1.42 -11.63
N SER A 238 10.80 -1.71 -10.50
CA SER A 238 10.76 -0.82 -9.34
C SER A 238 12.16 -0.63 -8.73
N CYS A 239 12.94 -1.71 -8.58
CA CYS A 239 14.31 -1.62 -8.10
C CYS A 239 15.21 -0.80 -9.04
N ALA A 240 15.13 -1.04 -10.36
CA ALA A 240 15.90 -0.28 -11.34
C ALA A 240 15.55 1.22 -11.35
N LEU A 241 14.28 1.58 -11.12
CA LEU A 241 13.84 2.96 -11.01
C LEU A 241 14.34 3.64 -9.72
N LEU A 242 14.34 2.93 -8.59
CA LEU A 242 14.93 3.41 -7.34
C LEU A 242 16.44 3.64 -7.50
N ASP A 243 17.15 2.66 -8.05
CA ASP A 243 18.60 2.74 -8.30
C ASP A 243 18.94 3.89 -9.26
N HIS A 244 18.14 4.07 -10.32
CA HIS A 244 18.32 5.16 -11.27
C HIS A 244 18.19 6.56 -10.62
N HIS A 245 17.38 6.68 -9.58
CA HIS A 245 17.13 7.92 -8.87
C HIS A 245 17.85 8.04 -7.53
N ALA A 246 18.73 7.10 -7.19
CA ALA A 246 19.50 7.10 -5.95
C ALA A 246 20.16 8.47 -5.67
N GLY A 247 20.04 8.91 -4.42
CA GLY A 247 20.48 10.23 -3.93
C GLY A 247 19.62 11.41 -4.36
N ASN A 248 18.61 11.19 -5.20
CA ASN A 248 17.73 12.23 -5.77
C ASN A 248 16.25 11.87 -5.67
N ILE A 249 15.89 10.94 -4.78
CA ILE A 249 14.50 10.53 -4.57
C ILE A 249 13.81 11.56 -3.68
N ASP A 250 12.79 12.22 -4.21
CA ASP A 250 11.82 13.03 -3.48
C ASP A 250 10.40 12.50 -3.70
N ILE A 251 9.39 13.18 -3.13
CA ILE A 251 7.98 12.78 -3.31
C ILE A 251 7.57 12.80 -4.79
N ALA A 252 7.96 13.83 -5.54
CA ALA A 252 7.60 13.96 -6.95
C ALA A 252 8.17 12.78 -7.77
N LYS A 253 9.40 12.37 -7.47
CA LYS A 253 10.02 11.20 -8.09
C LYS A 253 9.32 9.92 -7.70
N MET A 254 8.97 9.75 -6.43
CA MET A 254 8.25 8.57 -5.98
C MET A 254 6.86 8.46 -6.63
N ILE A 255 6.14 9.59 -6.80
CA ILE A 255 4.90 9.66 -7.58
C ILE A 255 5.14 9.21 -9.03
N SER A 256 6.23 9.67 -9.65
CA SER A 256 6.60 9.26 -11.01
C SER A 256 6.88 7.76 -11.11
N ILE A 257 7.52 7.15 -10.11
CA ILE A 257 7.78 5.70 -10.08
C ILE A 257 6.47 4.94 -9.95
N LEU A 258 5.60 5.33 -9.01
CA LEU A 258 4.28 4.71 -8.85
C LEU A 258 3.36 4.88 -10.06
N SER A 259 3.63 5.87 -10.92
CA SER A 259 2.87 6.15 -12.15
C SER A 259 3.50 5.52 -13.41
N ASP A 260 4.56 4.71 -13.27
CA ASP A 260 5.28 4.15 -14.42
C ASP A 260 4.45 3.12 -15.20
N HIS A 261 4.50 3.20 -16.54
CA HIS A 261 3.81 2.28 -17.46
C HIS A 261 4.75 1.45 -18.34
N SER A 262 6.04 1.35 -18.02
CA SER A 262 7.05 0.62 -18.83
C SER A 262 7.03 0.99 -20.33
N GLY A 263 7.76 2.03 -20.73
CA GLY A 263 8.01 2.33 -22.14
C GLY A 263 7.15 3.42 -22.78
N GLU A 264 6.15 3.96 -22.10
CA GLU A 264 5.47 5.22 -22.49
C GLU A 264 5.85 6.36 -21.51
N GLY A 265 6.20 7.53 -22.05
CA GLY A 265 6.39 8.76 -21.27
C GLY A 265 7.76 8.99 -20.60
N PHE A 266 8.55 7.95 -20.28
CA PHE A 266 9.88 8.12 -19.68
C PHE A 266 11.01 7.95 -20.71
N LYS A 267 11.48 9.05 -21.31
CA LYS A 267 12.77 9.05 -22.04
C LYS A 267 13.92 9.24 -21.06
N SER A 268 14.37 8.15 -20.43
CA SER A 268 15.60 8.12 -19.66
C SER A 268 16.80 8.54 -20.52
N LYS A 269 17.63 9.47 -20.05
CA LYS A 269 18.92 9.82 -20.71
C LYS A 269 20.03 8.80 -20.42
N SER A 270 19.85 7.92 -19.44
CA SER A 270 20.75 6.80 -19.15
C SER A 270 20.10 5.49 -19.59
N LYS A 271 20.88 4.63 -20.26
CA LYS A 271 20.48 3.29 -20.71
C LYS A 271 19.95 2.48 -19.52
N ILE A 272 18.63 2.52 -19.29
CA ILE A 272 17.95 1.44 -18.58
C ILE A 272 17.76 0.38 -19.66
N GLU A 273 18.50 -0.71 -19.55
CA GLU A 273 18.33 -1.86 -20.44
C GLU A 273 16.86 -2.29 -20.42
N ALA A 274 16.34 -2.60 -21.61
CA ALA A 274 14.93 -2.71 -21.89
C ALA A 274 14.25 -3.81 -21.05
N VAL A 275 13.47 -3.42 -20.04
CA VAL A 275 12.34 -4.23 -19.58
C VAL A 275 11.28 -4.15 -20.68
N GLU A 276 10.74 -5.30 -21.09
CA GLU A 276 9.69 -5.37 -22.11
C GLU A 276 8.50 -4.45 -21.74
N SER A 277 7.90 -3.80 -22.74
CA SER A 277 6.67 -3.02 -22.55
C SER A 277 5.56 -3.89 -21.98
N GLY A 278 4.86 -3.42 -20.94
CA GLY A 278 3.71 -4.10 -20.34
C GLY A 278 3.88 -4.53 -18.87
N TYR A 279 5.00 -4.19 -18.23
CA TYR A 279 5.30 -4.48 -16.82
C TYR A 279 5.54 -3.19 -16.01
N GLY A 280 4.67 -2.19 -16.22
CA GLY A 280 4.68 -0.95 -15.45
C GLY A 280 4.27 -1.17 -14.00
N ILE A 281 4.53 -0.15 -13.17
CA ILE A 281 4.15 -0.12 -11.76
C ILE A 281 2.67 0.28 -11.61
N CYS A 282 2.20 1.22 -12.42
CA CYS A 282 0.80 1.65 -12.44
C CYS A 282 -0.06 0.75 -13.32
N MET A 283 -1.07 0.12 -12.72
CA MET A 283 -1.91 -0.89 -13.35
C MET A 283 -3.24 -0.33 -13.82
N HIS A 284 -3.64 -0.73 -15.04
CA HIS A 284 -4.93 -0.39 -15.63
C HIS A 284 -5.61 -1.64 -16.18
N SER A 285 -6.88 -1.80 -15.85
CA SER A 285 -7.68 -2.83 -16.50
C SER A 285 -8.47 -2.27 -17.68
N ASP A 286 -8.44 -2.99 -18.80
CA ASP A 286 -9.29 -2.74 -19.97
C ASP A 286 -10.76 -3.17 -19.74
N SER A 287 -11.03 -3.89 -18.65
CA SER A 287 -12.36 -4.41 -18.32
C SER A 287 -12.84 -3.93 -16.95
N VAL A 288 -14.16 -3.77 -16.80
CA VAL A 288 -14.80 -3.46 -15.50
C VAL A 288 -14.87 -4.70 -14.61
N GLU A 289 -14.96 -5.90 -15.19
CA GLU A 289 -15.25 -7.15 -14.48
C GLU A 289 -14.01 -8.05 -14.30
N LYS A 290 -12.94 -7.80 -15.05
CA LYS A 290 -11.73 -8.63 -15.09
C LYS A 290 -10.48 -7.76 -15.07
N GLY A 291 -9.34 -8.36 -14.73
CA GLY A 291 -8.05 -7.67 -14.67
C GLY A 291 -7.78 -7.00 -13.33
N SER A 292 -6.66 -6.28 -13.27
CA SER A 292 -6.23 -5.54 -12.09
C SER A 292 -6.07 -4.06 -12.43
N ASN A 293 -6.37 -3.21 -11.46
CA ASN A 293 -6.17 -1.77 -11.54
C ASN A 293 -5.56 -1.28 -10.24
N THR A 294 -4.67 -0.30 -10.30
CA THR A 294 -4.23 0.39 -9.09
C THR A 294 -5.43 1.07 -8.45
N ALA A 295 -5.84 0.58 -7.28
CA ALA A 295 -7.06 0.98 -6.60
C ALA A 295 -6.78 2.03 -5.52
N ALA A 296 -5.59 2.03 -4.94
CA ALA A 296 -5.15 3.04 -3.98
C ALA A 296 -3.61 3.09 -3.94
N SER A 297 -3.08 4.26 -3.61
CA SER A 297 -1.64 4.46 -3.46
C SER A 297 -1.31 5.24 -2.19
N LEU A 298 -0.17 4.93 -1.58
CA LEU A 298 0.37 5.62 -0.40
C LEU A 298 1.84 5.93 -0.63
N ILE A 299 2.28 7.16 -0.36
CA ILE A 299 3.69 7.51 -0.15
C ILE A 299 3.83 8.13 1.24
N ALA A 300 4.75 7.67 2.06
CA ALA A 300 4.99 8.19 3.40
C ALA A 300 6.43 8.67 3.52
N GLU A 301 6.63 9.96 3.82
CA GLU A 301 7.95 10.48 4.15
C GLU A 301 8.12 10.63 5.67
N LEU A 302 8.93 9.72 6.21
CA LEU A 302 9.05 9.46 7.64
C LEU A 302 10.06 10.43 8.25
N CYS A 303 9.60 11.33 9.14
CA CYS A 303 10.43 12.35 9.76
C CYS A 303 11.26 11.74 10.89
N SER A 304 12.57 11.61 10.65
CA SER A 304 13.53 11.01 11.58
C SER A 304 14.22 12.01 12.50
N ASP A 305 14.31 13.27 12.08
CA ASP A 305 14.98 14.38 12.76
C ASP A 305 14.06 15.18 13.69
N GLU A 306 12.77 14.78 13.74
CA GLU A 306 11.74 15.45 14.52
C GLU A 306 11.60 16.95 14.23
N THR A 307 11.80 17.39 12.98
CA THR A 307 11.64 18.80 12.59
C THR A 307 10.21 19.16 12.18
N ARG A 308 9.42 18.16 11.79
CA ARG A 308 8.04 18.32 11.31
C ARG A 308 7.16 17.11 11.67
N LEU A 309 5.87 17.22 11.38
CA LEU A 309 4.99 16.05 11.32
C LEU A 309 5.32 15.17 10.10
N PRO A 310 5.12 13.84 10.16
CA PRO A 310 5.11 12.99 8.96
C PRO A 310 4.06 13.47 7.97
N ILE A 311 4.35 13.33 6.66
CA ILE A 311 3.38 13.61 5.60
C ILE A 311 3.08 12.30 4.88
N TYR A 312 1.80 11.94 4.83
CA TYR A 312 1.30 10.76 4.15
C TYR A 312 0.54 11.19 2.91
N TRP A 313 1.06 10.87 1.74
CA TRP A 313 0.48 11.21 0.45
C TRP A 313 -0.40 10.05 0.00
N THR A 314 -1.71 10.25 0.03
CA THR A 314 -2.69 9.20 -0.33
C THR A 314 -3.35 9.53 -1.65
N SER A 315 -3.46 8.54 -2.54
CA SER A 315 -4.16 8.67 -3.81
C SER A 315 -5.23 7.59 -3.96
N MET A 316 -6.32 7.95 -4.61
CA MET A 316 -7.43 7.05 -4.92
C MET A 316 -7.34 6.65 -6.40
N TYR A 317 -7.48 5.36 -6.66
CA TYR A 317 -7.37 4.78 -8.00
C TYR A 317 -5.97 5.00 -8.63
N SER A 318 -5.86 4.90 -9.95
CA SER A 318 -4.59 4.90 -10.68
C SER A 318 -3.81 6.23 -10.53
N PRO A 319 -2.57 6.21 -10.02
CA PRO A 319 -1.78 7.42 -9.74
C PRO A 319 -1.47 8.26 -10.98
N CYS A 320 -1.32 7.66 -12.17
CA CYS A 320 -1.04 8.42 -13.40
C CYS A 320 -2.18 9.39 -13.78
N THR A 321 -3.44 9.01 -13.52
CA THR A 321 -4.64 9.84 -13.71
C THR A 321 -5.15 10.44 -12.40
N GLY A 322 -4.44 10.22 -11.31
CA GLY A 322 -4.80 10.64 -9.97
C GLY A 322 -3.95 11.81 -9.48
N ILE A 323 -4.16 12.13 -8.20
CA ILE A 323 -3.37 13.11 -7.46
C ILE A 323 -3.14 12.57 -6.05
N PHE A 324 -2.00 12.93 -5.47
CA PHE A 324 -1.64 12.54 -4.11
C PHE A 324 -2.01 13.66 -3.13
N LEU A 325 -2.99 13.38 -2.26
CA LEU A 325 -3.44 14.30 -1.22
C LEU A 325 -2.54 14.21 0.01
N PRO A 326 -2.01 15.34 0.52
CA PRO A 326 -1.27 15.35 1.78
C PRO A 326 -2.22 15.09 2.96
N THR A 327 -1.93 14.02 3.70
CA THR A 327 -2.74 13.52 4.82
C THR A 327 -1.94 13.56 6.12
N PHE A 328 -2.60 14.06 7.17
CA PHE A 328 -2.06 14.16 8.53
C PHE A 328 -2.97 13.44 9.52
N ILE A 329 -2.41 12.51 10.30
CA ILE A 329 -3.17 11.66 11.23
C ILE A 329 -3.80 12.45 12.39
N GLU A 330 -3.34 13.66 12.65
CA GLU A 330 -3.83 14.56 13.71
C GLU A 330 -5.17 15.20 13.33
N GLY A 331 -5.43 15.42 12.04
CA GLY A 331 -6.65 16.06 11.54
C GLY A 331 -7.82 15.08 11.37
N VAL A 332 -8.99 15.62 11.01
CA VAL A 332 -10.19 14.84 10.67
C VAL A 332 -10.30 14.76 9.15
N PHE A 333 -10.57 13.56 8.62
CA PHE A 333 -10.72 13.36 7.19
C PHE A 333 -12.13 13.73 6.73
N ASN A 334 -12.26 14.13 5.46
CA ASN A 334 -13.56 14.26 4.84
C ASN A 334 -14.25 12.88 4.82
N THR A 335 -15.51 12.83 5.24
CA THR A 335 -16.26 11.57 5.40
C THR A 335 -16.29 10.74 4.10
N SER A 336 -16.36 11.38 2.93
CA SER A 336 -16.45 10.70 1.63
C SER A 336 -15.24 9.82 1.30
N ILE A 337 -14.07 10.10 1.88
CA ILE A 337 -12.84 9.29 1.71
C ILE A 337 -12.98 7.94 2.43
N SER A 338 -13.73 7.90 3.52
CA SER A 338 -13.97 6.68 4.31
C SER A 338 -15.18 5.89 3.84
N LEU A 339 -15.90 6.36 2.81
CA LEU A 339 -17.02 5.66 2.21
C LEU A 339 -16.57 4.84 1.00
N GLY A 340 -16.97 3.56 0.98
CA GLY A 340 -16.67 2.63 -0.10
C GLY A 340 -17.30 1.27 0.20
N GLY A 341 -17.88 0.64 -0.82
CA GLY A 341 -18.62 -0.61 -0.71
C GLY A 341 -18.72 -1.29 -2.07
N LYS A 342 -19.24 -2.53 -2.11
CA LYS A 342 -19.45 -3.26 -3.37
C LYS A 342 -20.27 -2.47 -4.40
N LYS A 343 -21.26 -1.70 -3.93
CA LYS A 343 -22.12 -0.86 -4.78
C LYS A 343 -21.52 0.52 -4.94
N SER A 344 -21.65 1.05 -6.16
CA SER A 344 -21.24 2.43 -6.46
C SER A 344 -22.08 3.45 -5.69
N SER A 345 -21.42 4.51 -5.21
CA SER A 345 -22.04 5.63 -4.51
C SER A 345 -21.35 6.94 -4.88
N GLN A 346 -22.15 8.00 -5.11
CA GLN A 346 -21.64 9.35 -5.34
C GLN A 346 -21.07 9.99 -4.07
N ASP A 347 -21.45 9.48 -2.89
CA ASP A 347 -20.91 9.94 -1.61
C ASP A 347 -19.48 9.41 -1.35
N SER A 348 -18.99 8.49 -2.18
CA SER A 348 -17.66 7.90 -2.06
C SER A 348 -16.68 8.59 -3.00
N ALA A 349 -15.65 9.19 -2.41
CA ALA A 349 -14.57 9.81 -3.17
C ALA A 349 -13.86 8.79 -4.07
N TRP A 350 -13.70 7.56 -3.61
CA TRP A 350 -13.10 6.49 -4.39
C TRP A 350 -13.87 6.22 -5.69
N TRP A 351 -15.21 6.17 -5.61
CA TRP A 351 -16.05 5.97 -6.80
C TRP A 351 -15.98 7.17 -7.76
N VAL A 352 -15.82 8.40 -7.27
CA VAL A 352 -15.56 9.57 -8.12
C VAL A 352 -14.30 9.37 -8.96
N PHE A 353 -13.19 8.93 -8.36
CA PHE A 353 -11.95 8.66 -9.08
C PHE A 353 -12.05 7.47 -10.05
N TYR A 354 -12.83 6.45 -9.69
CA TYR A 354 -13.17 5.38 -10.64
C TYR A 354 -13.89 5.94 -11.88
N TYR A 355 -14.95 6.74 -11.69
CA TYR A 355 -15.70 7.32 -12.81
C TYR A 355 -14.88 8.29 -13.66
N LEU A 356 -13.99 9.05 -13.02
CA LEU A 356 -12.99 9.86 -13.71
C LEU A 356 -12.15 8.98 -14.64
N ASN A 357 -11.52 7.92 -14.11
CA ASN A 357 -10.68 7.04 -14.91
C ASN A 357 -11.45 6.36 -16.05
N GLN A 358 -12.68 5.93 -15.81
CA GLN A 358 -13.53 5.34 -16.85
C GLN A 358 -13.90 6.36 -17.94
N SER A 359 -14.11 7.63 -17.58
CA SER A 359 -14.38 8.70 -18.55
C SER A 359 -13.15 8.98 -19.44
N LEU A 360 -11.95 8.96 -18.86
CA LEU A 360 -10.68 9.15 -19.58
C LEU A 360 -10.36 8.01 -20.54
N LYS A 361 -10.70 6.76 -20.21
CA LYS A 361 -10.51 5.60 -21.12
C LYS A 361 -11.32 5.73 -22.42
N ALA A 362 -12.40 6.50 -22.41
CA ALA A 362 -13.24 6.72 -23.57
C ALA A 362 -12.78 7.91 -24.44
N ASP A 363 -11.75 8.65 -24.01
CA ASP A 363 -11.18 9.79 -24.73
C ASP A 363 -9.88 9.44 -25.45
N ASP A 364 -9.45 10.33 -26.34
CA ASP A 364 -8.08 10.37 -26.81
C ASP A 364 -7.15 10.96 -25.74
N ASN A 365 -5.85 10.98 -26.02
CA ASN A 365 -4.84 11.44 -25.06
C ASN A 365 -5.01 12.91 -24.62
N GLU A 366 -5.87 13.72 -25.25
CA GLU A 366 -6.03 15.15 -24.93
C GLU A 366 -6.68 15.37 -23.55
N ALA A 367 -7.71 14.60 -23.20
CA ALA A 367 -8.40 14.74 -21.92
C ALA A 367 -7.46 14.43 -20.72
N ILE A 368 -6.57 13.45 -20.89
CA ILE A 368 -5.56 13.11 -19.89
C ILE A 368 -4.57 14.27 -19.71
N VAL A 369 -4.12 14.90 -20.81
CA VAL A 369 -3.22 16.05 -20.77
C VAL A 369 -3.88 17.22 -20.02
N GLN A 370 -5.12 17.57 -20.36
CA GLN A 370 -5.85 18.67 -19.69
C GLN A 370 -6.08 18.39 -18.19
N LEU A 371 -6.35 17.14 -17.83
CA LEU A 371 -6.46 16.74 -16.42
C LEU A 371 -5.11 16.92 -15.71
N ARG A 372 -4.02 16.44 -16.32
CA ARG A 372 -2.67 16.58 -15.77
C ARG A 372 -2.28 18.02 -15.57
N GLU A 373 -2.53 18.91 -16.54
CA GLU A 373 -2.26 20.34 -16.38
C GLU A 373 -2.89 20.94 -15.12
N LYS A 374 -4.11 20.52 -14.76
CA LYS A 374 -4.79 20.98 -13.54
C LYS A 374 -4.26 20.31 -12.28
N PHE A 375 -4.08 18.99 -12.30
CA PHE A 375 -3.57 18.25 -11.14
C PHE A 375 -2.10 18.55 -10.83
N ASP A 376 -1.25 18.77 -11.84
CA ASP A 376 0.16 19.12 -11.65
C ASP A 376 0.32 20.49 -10.98
N VAL A 377 -0.52 21.47 -11.34
CA VAL A 377 -0.54 22.78 -10.65
C VAL A 377 -0.88 22.61 -9.17
N LEU A 378 -1.92 21.83 -8.84
CA LEU A 378 -2.28 21.55 -7.44
C LEU A 378 -1.22 20.72 -6.72
N GLN A 379 -0.67 19.69 -7.37
CA GLN A 379 0.32 18.81 -6.77
C GLN A 379 1.60 19.57 -6.39
N ASN A 380 2.04 20.49 -7.27
CA ASN A 380 3.16 21.38 -6.99
C ASN A 380 2.88 22.33 -5.82
N GLU A 381 1.66 22.86 -5.70
CA GLU A 381 1.25 23.66 -4.54
C GLU A 381 1.29 22.84 -3.24
N PHE A 382 0.86 21.57 -3.28
CA PHE A 382 0.90 20.70 -2.11
C PHE A 382 2.32 20.42 -1.64
N PHE A 383 3.29 20.25 -2.56
CA PHE A 383 4.69 20.03 -2.20
C PHE A 383 5.31 21.13 -1.36
N SER A 384 4.86 22.38 -1.47
CA SER A 384 5.30 23.46 -0.57
C SER A 384 4.42 23.55 0.66
N THR A 385 3.10 23.70 0.44
CA THR A 385 2.17 24.06 1.52
C THR A 385 2.02 22.98 2.59
N ALA A 386 2.19 21.70 2.23
CA ALA A 386 2.11 20.61 3.20
C ALA A 386 3.30 20.61 4.16
N TYR A 387 4.51 20.95 3.70
CA TYR A 387 5.71 20.98 4.53
C TYR A 387 5.72 22.17 5.48
N ASP A 388 5.39 23.37 4.97
CA ASP A 388 5.21 24.58 5.81
C ASP A 388 4.21 24.30 6.94
N LEU A 389 3.11 23.63 6.59
CA LEU A 389 2.07 23.27 7.56
C LEU A 389 2.54 22.21 8.55
N ALA A 390 3.35 21.23 8.12
CA ALA A 390 3.88 20.17 8.96
C ALA A 390 4.86 20.70 10.01
N GLU A 391 5.76 21.60 9.64
CA GLU A 391 6.72 22.26 10.54
C GLU A 391 6.01 23.16 11.57
N GLU A 392 5.08 24.00 11.10
CA GLU A 392 4.34 24.88 11.99
C GLU A 392 3.48 24.06 12.98
N SER A 393 2.81 23.02 12.50
CA SER A 393 1.98 22.14 13.32
C SER A 393 2.80 21.40 14.37
N TYR A 394 3.99 20.91 14.01
CA TYR A 394 4.92 20.29 14.95
C TYR A 394 5.34 21.27 16.06
N THR A 395 5.69 22.50 15.70
CA THR A 395 6.03 23.57 16.67
C THR A 395 4.86 23.88 17.62
N LEU A 396 3.63 23.87 17.11
CA LEU A 396 2.43 24.08 17.93
C LEU A 396 2.14 22.90 18.87
N ILE A 397 2.36 21.65 18.43
CA ILE A 397 2.26 20.47 19.30
C ILE A 397 3.25 20.57 20.47
N LYS A 398 4.51 20.95 20.22
CA LYS A 398 5.50 21.17 21.28
C LYS A 398 5.09 22.26 22.28
N LYS A 399 4.23 23.20 21.86
CA LYS A 399 3.61 24.24 22.72
C LYS A 399 2.27 23.79 23.34
N ASN A 400 1.95 22.49 23.29
CA ASN A 400 0.69 21.89 23.78
C ASN A 400 -0.59 22.43 23.10
N ARG A 401 -0.49 22.97 21.88
CA ARG A 401 -1.64 23.53 21.13
C ARG A 401 -2.30 22.50 20.20
N ASN A 402 -2.51 21.27 20.70
CA ASN A 402 -3.03 20.14 19.92
C ASN A 402 -4.41 20.40 19.28
N LYS A 403 -5.28 21.16 19.95
CA LYS A 403 -6.62 21.51 19.42
C LYS A 403 -6.52 22.40 18.18
N ASP A 404 -5.63 23.39 18.22
CA ASP A 404 -5.42 24.33 17.13
C ASP A 404 -4.80 23.61 15.92
N VAL A 405 -3.84 22.72 16.16
CA VAL A 405 -3.23 21.86 15.15
C VAL A 405 -4.27 20.98 14.49
N LYS A 406 -5.11 20.28 15.27
CA LYS A 406 -6.21 19.47 14.73
C LYS A 406 -7.13 20.30 13.83
N GLN A 407 -7.53 21.49 14.26
CA GLN A 407 -8.40 22.37 13.46
C GLN A 407 -7.71 22.81 12.17
N LYS A 408 -6.45 23.22 12.24
CA LYS A 408 -5.68 23.70 11.09
C LYS A 408 -5.46 22.62 10.04
N LEU A 409 -5.01 21.44 10.46
CA LEU A 409 -4.79 20.29 9.58
C LEU A 409 -6.10 19.80 8.96
N THR A 410 -7.18 19.75 9.75
CA THR A 410 -8.52 19.40 9.23
C THR A 410 -8.97 20.37 8.14
N CYS A 411 -8.83 21.67 8.37
CA CYS A 411 -9.23 22.70 7.41
C CYS A 411 -8.42 22.62 6.11
N TYR A 412 -7.09 22.46 6.23
CA TYR A 412 -6.21 22.31 5.08
C TYR A 412 -6.55 21.08 4.24
N MET A 413 -6.68 19.91 4.89
CA MET A 413 -7.01 18.66 4.19
C MET A 413 -8.38 18.74 3.52
N ASP A 414 -9.42 19.23 4.20
CA ASP A 414 -10.77 19.32 3.63
C ASP A 414 -10.84 20.33 2.47
N THR A 415 -10.17 21.48 2.59
CA THR A 415 -10.14 22.50 1.53
C THR A 415 -9.46 21.96 0.27
N ASN A 416 -8.30 21.34 0.41
CA ASN A 416 -7.57 20.77 -0.74
C ASN A 416 -8.27 19.55 -1.32
N PHE A 417 -8.89 18.72 -0.47
CA PHE A 417 -9.71 17.61 -0.93
C PHE A 417 -10.86 18.08 -1.82
N ARG A 418 -11.62 19.12 -1.41
CA ARG A 418 -12.72 19.67 -2.23
C ARG A 418 -12.24 20.17 -3.58
N ARG A 419 -11.13 20.93 -3.62
CA ARG A 419 -10.52 21.41 -4.89
C ARG A 419 -10.19 20.26 -5.83
N VAL A 420 -9.65 19.17 -5.29
CA VAL A 420 -9.34 17.95 -6.06
C VAL A 420 -10.59 17.27 -6.57
N ILE A 421 -11.62 17.12 -5.74
CA ILE A 421 -12.90 16.52 -6.12
C ILE A 421 -13.61 17.36 -7.19
N ASP A 422 -13.61 18.69 -7.09
CA ASP A 422 -14.22 19.58 -8.08
C ASP A 422 -13.57 19.40 -9.46
N ILE A 423 -12.23 19.30 -9.51
CA ILE A 423 -11.52 19.00 -10.75
C ILE A 423 -11.89 17.60 -11.24
N ALA A 424 -11.81 16.57 -10.40
CA ALA A 424 -12.13 15.20 -10.79
C ALA A 424 -13.56 15.08 -11.38
N MET A 425 -14.54 15.71 -10.73
CA MET A 425 -15.93 15.73 -11.20
C MET A 425 -16.10 16.45 -12.53
N SER A 426 -15.32 17.49 -12.82
CA SER A 426 -15.39 18.22 -14.10
C SER A 426 -14.97 17.40 -15.32
N PHE A 427 -14.26 16.28 -15.12
CA PHE A 427 -13.84 15.35 -16.18
C PHE A 427 -14.71 14.08 -16.24
N ILE A 428 -15.72 13.96 -15.37
CA ILE A 428 -16.65 12.81 -15.41
C ILE A 428 -17.73 13.05 -16.46
N LYS A 429 -17.86 12.10 -17.39
CA LYS A 429 -18.92 12.10 -18.42
C LYS A 429 -20.19 11.46 -17.87
N THR A 430 -21.01 12.26 -17.18
CA THR A 430 -22.24 11.82 -16.48
C THR A 430 -23.28 11.17 -17.39
N ASP A 431 -23.31 11.51 -18.68
CA ASP A 431 -24.26 10.98 -19.65
C ASP A 431 -23.96 9.52 -20.07
N ILE A 432 -22.75 9.02 -19.79
CA ILE A 432 -22.28 7.68 -20.18
C ILE A 432 -22.15 6.76 -18.97
N TYR A 433 -21.74 7.29 -17.82
CA TYR A 433 -21.52 6.53 -16.59
C TYR A 433 -22.49 6.98 -15.50
N SER A 434 -23.69 6.40 -15.49
CA SER A 434 -24.62 6.57 -14.37
C SER A 434 -24.35 5.53 -13.29
N GLN A 435 -24.61 5.88 -12.02
CA GLN A 435 -24.60 4.95 -10.89
C GLN A 435 -25.42 3.68 -11.18
N ASN A 436 -26.49 3.82 -11.96
CA ASN A 436 -27.36 2.73 -12.38
C ASN A 436 -26.69 1.76 -13.37
N SER A 437 -25.80 2.20 -14.26
CA SER A 437 -25.15 1.32 -15.25
C SER A 437 -24.04 0.46 -14.64
N VAL A 438 -23.35 0.96 -13.62
CA VAL A 438 -22.36 0.19 -12.86
C VAL A 438 -23.07 -0.78 -11.92
N ASN A 439 -24.11 -0.33 -11.20
CA ASN A 439 -24.86 -1.19 -10.30
C ASN A 439 -25.69 -2.27 -11.02
N SER A 440 -26.16 -2.02 -12.25
CA SER A 440 -26.90 -3.02 -13.02
C SER A 440 -26.04 -4.20 -13.47
N LYS A 441 -24.76 -3.94 -13.80
CA LYS A 441 -23.76 -5.00 -14.07
C LYS A 441 -23.47 -5.85 -12.85
N PHE A 442 -23.46 -5.27 -11.65
CA PHE A 442 -23.29 -6.04 -10.40
C PHE A 442 -24.54 -6.84 -9.97
N SER A 443 -25.72 -6.53 -10.52
CA SER A 443 -26.97 -7.26 -10.21
C SER A 443 -27.27 -8.44 -11.14
N LEU A 444 -26.44 -8.66 -12.17
CA LEU A 444 -26.57 -9.77 -13.12
C LEU A 444 -25.57 -10.92 -12.87
N GLY A 445 -24.88 -10.90 -11.72
CA GLY A 445 -23.92 -11.92 -11.29
C GLY A 445 -24.43 -12.82 -10.18
#